data_AF-B3SEN7-F1
#
_entry.id   AF-B3SEN7-F1
#
_cell.length_a   1.000
_cell.length_b   1.000
_cell.length_c   1.000
_cell.angle_alpha   90.00
_cell.angle_beta   90.00
_cell.angle_gamma   90.00
#
_symmetry.space_group_name_H-M   'P 1'
#
loop_
_entity.id
_entity.type
_entity.pdbx_description
1 polymer ?
#
loop_
_entity_poly.entity_id
_entity_poly.type
_entity_poly.pdbx_seq_one_letter_code
_entity_poly.pdbx_strand_id
1 'polypeptide(L)'
;KFHNGDSYICLSTKKQNNKLSWDIHFWLGETTSQDEAGVAAYKTVELDELLGGSPVQYREIQNHESRKFLSYFKQGVRYIEGGVESGFKKVQRGVYEKKLFHIKGKRLVRIYSVEVNVTSLNDGDCFILDDGKKIYCWCGKDSRRTERIKAMEVARSIRDDERGGKAKIYIIDDGVDPDSKFFEALGGFNRDQVLSAEAVDDDVSSKKDIHLYRISDASGDLEMTQVDERPLKYEHLDHNDSFILDIRGNEIFVWVGSKCTTAEKTNAMSQAATFIEKFNYPKWTCVTRVIDGGENSIFKQFFVSWPNRNILVAAPKYSSSNIGKVEIHIEI
;
A
#
# COMPACT_ATOMS: atom_id res chain seq x y z
N LYS A 1 10.74 -7.84 14.74
CA LYS A 1 9.62 -8.24 15.63
C LYS A 1 8.83 -6.97 15.84
N PHE A 2 7.52 -7.02 15.63
CA PHE A 2 6.63 -5.85 15.73
C PHE A 2 5.42 -6.26 16.55
N HIS A 3 5.04 -5.44 17.51
CA HIS A 3 3.82 -5.64 18.28
C HIS A 3 2.62 -5.11 17.48
N ASN A 4 1.56 -5.90 17.35
CA ASN A 4 0.39 -5.51 16.54
C ASN A 4 -0.42 -4.38 17.18
N GLY A 5 -0.23 -4.13 18.47
CA GLY A 5 -0.81 -3.02 19.22
C GLY A 5 -0.03 -1.71 19.12
N ASP A 6 1.14 -1.68 18.47
CA ASP A 6 2.04 -0.52 18.46
C ASP A 6 2.24 0.06 17.05
N SER A 7 2.82 1.27 17.00
CA SER A 7 3.37 1.89 15.79
C SER A 7 4.89 2.06 15.88
N TYR A 8 5.61 1.88 14.77
CA TYR A 8 7.07 1.90 14.71
C TYR A 8 7.58 2.83 13.62
N ILE A 9 8.78 3.41 13.81
CA ILE A 9 9.51 4.13 12.77
C ILE A 9 10.82 3.39 12.51
N CYS A 10 11.08 3.07 11.24
CA CYS A 10 12.25 2.34 10.77
C CYS A 10 12.99 3.18 9.73
N LEU A 11 14.24 3.56 10.03
CA LEU A 11 15.09 4.28 9.09
C LEU A 11 16.10 3.33 8.44
N SER A 12 16.06 3.21 7.12
CA SER A 12 17.09 2.56 6.32
C SER A 12 18.04 3.61 5.75
N THR A 13 19.33 3.49 6.06
CA THR A 13 20.38 4.36 5.50
C THR A 13 21.27 3.56 4.56
N LYS A 14 21.45 4.06 3.33
CA LYS A 14 22.38 3.49 2.35
C LYS A 14 23.44 4.51 1.99
N LYS A 15 24.68 4.05 1.83
CA LYS A 15 25.81 4.86 1.36
C LYS A 15 26.21 4.43 -0.03
N GLN A 16 26.18 5.34 -1.00
CA GLN A 16 26.64 5.10 -2.37
C GLN A 16 27.45 6.32 -2.84
N ASN A 17 28.66 6.10 -3.37
CA ASN A 17 29.54 7.16 -3.88
C ASN A 17 29.74 8.33 -2.89
N ASN A 18 29.92 8.01 -1.61
CA ASN A 18 30.03 8.97 -0.51
C ASN A 18 28.79 9.85 -0.23
N LYS A 19 27.67 9.58 -0.90
CA LYS A 19 26.36 10.18 -0.62
C LYS A 19 25.52 9.21 0.22
N LEU A 20 24.76 9.74 1.16
CA LEU A 20 23.77 8.99 1.92
C LEU A 20 22.39 9.14 1.27
N SER A 21 21.62 8.06 1.29
CA SER A 21 20.20 8.05 0.92
C SER A 21 19.41 7.35 2.02
N TRP A 22 18.22 7.87 2.29
CA TRP A 22 17.40 7.44 3.41
C TRP A 22 16.02 7.01 2.94
N ASP A 23 15.53 5.95 3.57
CA ASP A 23 14.15 5.49 3.45
C ASP A 23 13.57 5.45 4.87
N ILE A 24 12.55 6.26 5.16
CA ILE A 24 11.84 6.24 6.44
C ILE A 24 10.54 5.46 6.26
N HIS A 25 10.38 4.40 7.01
CA HIS A 25 9.16 3.59 7.03
C HIS A 25 8.48 3.81 8.37
N PHE A 26 7.23 4.24 8.40
CA PHE A 26 6.42 4.17 9.61
C PHE A 26 5.40 3.06 9.47
N TRP A 27 5.50 2.09 10.37
CA TRP A 27 4.73 0.87 10.38
C TRP A 27 3.63 0.98 11.41
N LEU A 28 2.40 0.67 11.02
CA LEU A 28 1.21 0.73 11.85
C LEU A 28 0.69 -0.69 12.10
N GLY A 29 0.65 -1.10 13.36
CA GLY A 29 0.08 -2.37 13.78
C GLY A 29 -1.41 -2.44 13.51
N GLU A 30 -1.94 -3.65 13.30
CA GLU A 30 -3.35 -3.89 13.01
C GLU A 30 -4.28 -3.33 14.11
N THR A 31 -3.80 -3.34 15.36
CA THR A 31 -4.55 -2.88 16.54
C THR A 31 -3.94 -1.64 17.19
N THR A 32 -2.99 -0.95 16.52
CA THR A 32 -2.42 0.30 17.03
C THR A 32 -3.50 1.35 17.19
N SER A 33 -3.38 2.15 18.25
CA SER A 33 -4.34 3.20 18.53
C SER A 33 -4.14 4.40 17.59
N GLN A 34 -5.18 5.24 17.47
CA GLN A 34 -5.13 6.42 16.60
C GLN A 34 -4.05 7.43 17.05
N ASP A 35 -3.85 7.57 18.35
CA ASP A 35 -2.81 8.43 18.92
C ASP A 35 -1.41 7.91 18.58
N GLU A 36 -1.15 6.61 18.70
CA GLU A 36 0.16 6.04 18.32
C GLU A 36 0.43 6.15 16.83
N ALA A 37 -0.56 5.86 15.99
CA ALA A 37 -0.45 6.05 14.55
C ALA A 37 -0.18 7.51 14.18
N GLY A 38 -0.87 8.45 14.85
CA GLY A 38 -0.67 9.88 14.69
C GLY A 38 0.73 10.32 15.12
N VAL A 39 1.22 9.81 16.25
CA VAL A 39 2.58 10.08 16.74
C VAL A 39 3.63 9.53 15.79
N ALA A 40 3.47 8.31 15.27
CA ALA A 40 4.41 7.73 14.31
C ALA A 40 4.48 8.54 13.01
N ALA A 41 3.34 9.01 12.50
CA ALA A 41 3.29 9.90 11.34
C ALA A 41 3.96 11.25 11.62
N TYR A 42 3.63 11.90 12.75
CA TYR A 42 4.22 13.19 13.15
C TYR A 42 5.74 13.09 13.34
N LYS A 43 6.22 12.06 14.04
CA LYS A 43 7.65 11.82 14.26
C LYS A 43 8.41 11.45 12.98
N THR A 44 7.71 10.88 12.00
CA THR A 44 8.30 10.63 10.67
C THR A 44 8.56 11.94 9.93
N VAL A 45 7.64 12.90 10.01
CA VAL A 45 7.83 14.25 9.45
C VAL A 45 8.99 14.96 10.15
N GLU A 46 9.05 14.92 11.48
CA GLU A 46 10.15 15.53 12.24
C GLU A 46 11.51 14.91 11.85
N LEU A 47 11.58 13.59 11.66
CA LEU A 47 12.78 12.90 11.20
C LEU A 47 13.16 13.28 9.75
N ASP A 48 12.17 13.45 8.86
CA ASP A 48 12.39 13.91 7.48
C ASP A 48 13.03 15.31 7.46
N GLU A 49 12.51 16.23 8.26
CA GLU A 49 13.02 17.59 8.40
C GLU A 49 14.46 17.62 8.94
N LEU A 50 14.76 16.80 9.96
CA LEU A 50 16.12 16.64 10.49
C LEU A 50 17.11 16.11 9.45
N LEU A 51 16.62 15.32 8.48
CA LEU A 51 17.39 14.78 7.35
C LEU A 51 17.30 15.69 6.10
N GLY A 52 16.85 16.93 6.27
CA GLY A 52 16.81 17.95 5.23
C GLY A 52 15.79 17.67 4.12
N GLY A 53 14.71 16.97 4.44
CA GLY A 53 13.62 16.64 3.51
C GLY A 53 14.02 15.70 2.37
N SER A 54 15.21 15.10 2.45
CA SER A 54 15.76 14.18 1.45
C SER A 54 15.27 12.72 1.51
N PRO A 55 14.76 12.18 2.63
CA PRO A 55 14.27 10.81 2.67
C PRO A 55 13.02 10.54 1.81
N VAL A 56 12.90 9.30 1.34
CA VAL A 56 11.62 8.76 0.82
C VAL A 56 10.85 8.18 1.99
N GLN A 57 9.57 8.52 2.12
CA GLN A 57 8.75 8.05 3.25
C GLN A 57 7.75 6.98 2.78
N TYR A 58 7.55 5.96 3.61
CA TYR A 58 6.66 4.85 3.34
C TYR A 58 5.71 4.64 4.52
N ARG A 59 4.41 4.61 4.23
CA ARG A 59 3.39 4.16 5.18
C ARG A 59 3.23 2.65 5.04
N GLU A 60 3.65 1.92 6.06
CA GLU A 60 3.59 0.47 6.12
C GLU A 60 2.45 0.04 7.03
N ILE A 61 1.55 -0.82 6.55
CA ILE A 61 0.45 -1.35 7.34
C ILE A 61 0.72 -2.83 7.58
N GLN A 62 0.51 -3.31 8.81
CA GLN A 62 0.68 -4.73 9.14
C GLN A 62 0.00 -5.63 8.10
N ASN A 63 0.70 -6.68 7.66
CA ASN A 63 0.29 -7.64 6.62
C ASN A 63 0.21 -7.08 5.19
N HIS A 64 0.42 -5.78 5.01
CA HIS A 64 0.38 -5.07 3.72
C HIS A 64 1.66 -4.25 3.49
N GLU A 65 2.78 -4.66 4.07
CA GLU A 65 4.02 -3.93 3.97
C GLU A 65 4.60 -3.99 2.54
N SER A 66 5.24 -2.89 2.16
CA SER A 66 5.97 -2.80 0.91
C SER A 66 7.06 -3.86 0.84
N ARG A 67 7.32 -4.36 -0.37
CA ARG A 67 8.43 -5.29 -0.60
C ARG A 67 9.77 -4.72 -0.16
N LYS A 68 9.90 -3.40 -0.23
CA LYS A 68 11.10 -2.70 0.18
C LYS A 68 11.31 -2.84 1.69
N PHE A 69 10.28 -2.60 2.50
CA PHE A 69 10.32 -2.83 3.93
C PHE A 69 10.62 -4.28 4.29
N LEU A 70 9.89 -5.22 3.70
CA LEU A 70 10.08 -6.65 3.93
C LEU A 70 11.49 -7.12 3.56
N SER A 71 12.12 -6.53 2.53
CA SER A 71 13.48 -6.88 2.10
C SER A 71 14.56 -6.63 3.14
N TYR A 72 14.31 -5.76 4.13
CA TYR A 72 15.26 -5.49 5.21
C TYR A 72 15.33 -6.63 6.23
N PHE A 73 14.27 -7.43 6.35
CA PHE A 73 14.15 -8.49 7.33
C PHE A 73 14.36 -9.85 6.66
N LYS A 74 15.62 -10.28 6.49
CA LYS A 74 15.99 -11.54 5.81
C LYS A 74 15.31 -12.80 6.35
N GLN A 75 14.92 -12.79 7.63
CA GLN A 75 14.23 -13.90 8.30
C GLN A 75 12.71 -13.72 8.35
N GLY A 76 12.19 -12.73 7.62
CA GLY A 76 10.79 -12.31 7.66
C GLY A 76 10.49 -11.37 8.84
N VAL A 77 9.36 -10.71 8.74
CA VAL A 77 8.76 -9.94 9.83
C VAL A 77 8.00 -10.92 10.75
N ARG A 78 8.04 -10.67 12.06
CA ARG A 78 7.28 -11.46 13.05
C ARG A 78 6.40 -10.51 13.84
N TYR A 79 5.09 -10.78 13.85
CA TYR A 79 4.13 -10.05 14.64
C TYR A 79 3.98 -10.69 16.02
N ILE A 80 3.82 -9.83 17.03
CA ILE A 80 3.63 -10.22 18.42
C ILE A 80 2.32 -9.58 18.87
N GLU A 81 1.44 -10.36 19.49
CA GLU A 81 0.20 -9.81 20.03
C GLU A 81 0.48 -8.86 21.21
N GLY A 82 -0.36 -7.82 21.32
CA GLY A 82 -0.24 -6.80 22.36
C GLY A 82 0.63 -5.64 21.93
N GLY A 83 1.05 -4.83 22.88
CA GLY A 83 1.73 -3.56 22.67
C GLY A 83 1.77 -2.77 23.98
N VAL A 84 2.25 -1.53 23.94
CA VAL A 84 2.14 -0.60 25.06
C VAL A 84 0.64 -0.25 25.22
N GLU A 85 0.13 -0.28 26.46
CA GLU A 85 -1.28 0.02 26.70
C GLU A 85 -1.56 1.51 26.42
N SER A 86 -2.18 1.81 25.28
CA SER A 86 -2.74 3.13 24.97
C SER A 86 -3.93 3.49 25.89
N GLY A 87 -3.98 4.76 26.29
CA GLY A 87 -4.95 5.35 27.21
C GLY A 87 -6.36 5.61 26.65
N PHE A 88 -6.74 5.19 25.43
CA PHE A 88 -8.12 5.40 24.94
C PHE A 88 -8.71 4.23 24.10
N LYS A 89 -9.86 3.74 24.61
CA LYS A 89 -10.93 2.90 24.00
C LYS A 89 -10.61 1.46 23.52
N LYS A 90 -11.39 0.52 24.07
CA LYS A 90 -11.60 -0.86 23.62
C LYS A 90 -12.26 -0.93 22.23
N VAL A 91 -11.64 -1.65 21.30
CA VAL A 91 -12.22 -2.05 20.00
C VAL A 91 -13.28 -3.15 20.21
N GLN A 92 -14.43 -3.03 19.55
CA GLN A 92 -15.47 -4.08 19.54
C GLN A 92 -15.00 -5.27 18.72
N ARG A 93 -14.85 -6.42 19.38
CA ARG A 93 -14.44 -7.69 18.74
C ARG A 93 -15.61 -8.31 17.98
N GLY A 94 -15.38 -8.74 16.73
CA GLY A 94 -16.27 -9.69 16.03
C GLY A 94 -17.16 -9.15 14.92
N VAL A 95 -16.97 -7.90 14.46
CA VAL A 95 -17.61 -7.39 13.24
C VAL A 95 -16.61 -7.48 12.09
N TYR A 96 -16.93 -8.26 11.06
CA TYR A 96 -16.11 -8.40 9.85
C TYR A 96 -16.92 -7.90 8.66
N GLU A 97 -16.36 -6.96 7.90
CA GLU A 97 -16.96 -6.49 6.65
C GLU A 97 -16.73 -7.51 5.54
N LYS A 98 -17.76 -7.76 4.74
CA LYS A 98 -17.68 -8.66 3.58
C LYS A 98 -16.86 -8.01 2.46
N LYS A 99 -15.85 -8.71 1.94
CA LYS A 99 -14.94 -8.20 0.90
C LYS A 99 -14.62 -9.26 -0.14
N LEU A 100 -14.42 -8.84 -1.39
CA LEU A 100 -13.98 -9.71 -2.47
C LEU A 100 -12.61 -9.25 -2.97
N PHE A 101 -11.67 -10.18 -3.06
CA PHE A 101 -10.33 -9.93 -3.58
C PHE A 101 -10.14 -10.65 -4.91
N HIS A 102 -9.54 -9.98 -5.89
CA HIS A 102 -9.13 -10.53 -7.18
C HIS A 102 -7.63 -10.76 -7.19
N ILE A 103 -7.19 -11.94 -7.56
CA ILE A 103 -5.80 -12.39 -7.57
C ILE A 103 -5.40 -12.70 -9.02
N LYS A 104 -4.57 -11.82 -9.59
CA LYS A 104 -4.16 -11.89 -11.02
C LYS A 104 -2.69 -11.56 -11.20
N GLY A 105 -2.01 -12.30 -12.09
CA GLY A 105 -0.68 -11.95 -12.59
C GLY A 105 0.18 -13.13 -13.04
N LYS A 106 0.91 -12.93 -14.15
CA LYS A 106 1.77 -13.96 -14.78
C LYS A 106 3.10 -14.22 -14.04
N ARG A 107 3.89 -13.16 -13.85
CA ARG A 107 5.17 -13.19 -13.11
C ARG A 107 5.05 -12.59 -11.73
N LEU A 108 4.10 -11.67 -11.58
CA LEU A 108 3.86 -10.91 -10.37
C LEU A 108 2.38 -10.94 -10.05
N VAL A 109 1.99 -11.90 -9.22
CA VAL A 109 0.61 -12.00 -8.77
C VAL A 109 0.30 -10.83 -7.83
N ARG A 110 -0.76 -10.11 -8.15
CA ARG A 110 -1.28 -8.97 -7.39
C ARG A 110 -2.66 -9.31 -6.86
N ILE A 111 -3.05 -8.62 -5.79
CA ILE A 111 -4.33 -8.78 -5.11
C ILE A 111 -5.03 -7.43 -5.19
N TYR A 112 -6.28 -7.40 -5.64
CA TYR A 112 -7.10 -6.21 -5.79
C TYR A 112 -8.37 -6.37 -4.96
N SER A 113 -8.84 -5.34 -4.25
CA SER A 113 -10.20 -5.35 -3.71
C SER A 113 -11.17 -5.01 -4.85
N VAL A 114 -12.22 -5.80 -5.04
CA VAL A 114 -13.23 -5.61 -6.09
C VAL A 114 -14.63 -5.62 -5.48
N GLU A 115 -15.62 -5.17 -6.25
CA GLU A 115 -17.02 -5.23 -5.82
C GLU A 115 -17.44 -6.67 -5.52
N VAL A 116 -18.16 -6.88 -4.41
CA VAL A 116 -18.72 -8.19 -4.03
C VAL A 116 -19.90 -8.51 -4.96
N ASN A 117 -19.57 -8.93 -6.18
CA ASN A 117 -20.53 -9.20 -7.25
C ASN A 117 -19.98 -10.31 -8.16
N VAL A 118 -20.88 -11.09 -8.77
CA VAL A 118 -20.49 -12.12 -9.75
C VAL A 118 -19.83 -11.54 -10.99
N THR A 119 -20.17 -10.31 -11.38
CA THR A 119 -19.60 -9.62 -12.54
C THR A 119 -18.12 -9.28 -12.38
N SER A 120 -17.61 -9.30 -11.13
CA SER A 120 -16.18 -9.16 -10.83
C SER A 120 -15.38 -10.42 -11.13
N LEU A 121 -16.03 -11.59 -11.20
CA LEU A 121 -15.37 -12.89 -11.36
C LEU A 121 -15.05 -13.20 -12.82
N ASN A 122 -13.93 -13.89 -13.05
CA ASN A 122 -13.61 -14.46 -14.36
C ASN A 122 -12.83 -15.77 -14.25
N ASP A 123 -13.06 -16.69 -15.18
CA ASP A 123 -12.49 -18.04 -15.20
C ASP A 123 -10.96 -18.09 -15.32
N GLY A 124 -10.31 -16.99 -15.71
CA GLY A 124 -8.87 -16.90 -15.90
C GLY A 124 -8.05 -16.55 -14.65
N ASP A 125 -8.69 -16.21 -13.53
CA ASP A 125 -8.01 -15.68 -12.35
C ASP A 125 -8.49 -16.37 -11.05
N CYS A 126 -7.90 -16.01 -9.90
CA CYS A 126 -8.36 -16.47 -8.58
C CYS A 126 -9.02 -15.33 -7.81
N PHE A 127 -9.95 -15.66 -6.91
CA PHE A 127 -10.68 -14.69 -6.10
C PHE A 127 -10.84 -15.17 -4.66
N ILE A 128 -10.88 -14.26 -3.70
CA ILE A 128 -11.13 -14.58 -2.28
C ILE A 128 -12.32 -13.77 -1.79
N LEU A 129 -13.42 -14.44 -1.44
CA LEU A 129 -14.53 -13.83 -0.72
C LEU A 129 -14.31 -14.02 0.78
N ASP A 130 -14.04 -12.91 1.47
CA ASP A 130 -14.01 -12.84 2.92
C ASP A 130 -15.43 -12.54 3.43
N ASP A 131 -16.04 -13.56 4.05
CA ASP A 131 -17.35 -13.52 4.70
C ASP A 131 -17.18 -13.77 6.21
N GLY A 132 -16.16 -13.13 6.80
CA GLY A 132 -15.91 -13.17 8.24
C GLY A 132 -15.34 -14.53 8.69
N LYS A 133 -16.15 -15.38 9.32
CA LYS A 133 -15.66 -16.70 9.75
C LYS A 133 -15.55 -17.71 8.60
N LYS A 134 -16.02 -17.35 7.41
CA LYS A 134 -15.93 -18.17 6.21
C LYS A 134 -15.13 -17.41 5.17
N ILE A 135 -14.08 -18.03 4.66
CA ILE A 135 -13.24 -17.47 3.60
C ILE A 135 -13.36 -18.42 2.42
N TYR A 136 -13.85 -17.94 1.28
CA TYR A 136 -13.96 -18.75 0.07
C TYR A 136 -12.85 -18.37 -0.89
N CYS A 137 -12.04 -19.34 -1.29
CA CYS A 137 -10.97 -19.18 -2.28
C CYS A 137 -11.44 -19.79 -3.59
N TRP A 138 -11.94 -18.96 -4.49
CA TRP A 138 -12.39 -19.36 -5.81
C TRP A 138 -11.22 -19.37 -6.79
N CYS A 139 -11.00 -20.50 -7.45
CA CYS A 139 -9.98 -20.70 -8.45
C CYS A 139 -10.67 -20.90 -9.79
N GLY A 140 -10.58 -19.90 -10.69
CA GLY A 140 -11.13 -20.03 -12.03
C GLY A 140 -10.50 -21.19 -12.76
N LYS A 141 -11.27 -21.87 -13.63
CA LYS A 141 -10.83 -23.09 -14.31
C LYS A 141 -9.55 -22.89 -15.14
N ASP A 142 -9.36 -21.70 -15.67
CA ASP A 142 -8.21 -21.31 -16.51
C ASP A 142 -7.14 -20.52 -15.72
N SER A 143 -7.30 -20.39 -14.40
CA SER A 143 -6.37 -19.65 -13.54
C SER A 143 -5.00 -20.29 -13.40
N ARG A 144 -3.96 -19.46 -13.34
CA ARG A 144 -2.57 -19.91 -13.33
C ARG A 144 -2.18 -20.50 -11.99
N ARG A 145 -1.25 -21.45 -12.00
CA ARG A 145 -0.69 -22.05 -10.79
C ARG A 145 -0.11 -21.02 -9.80
N THR A 146 0.53 -19.97 -10.29
CA THR A 146 1.07 -18.89 -9.45
C THR A 146 -0.02 -18.12 -8.73
N GLU A 147 -1.14 -17.84 -9.42
CA GLU A 147 -2.32 -17.17 -8.85
C GLU A 147 -2.98 -18.04 -7.79
N ARG A 148 -3.17 -19.34 -8.07
CA ARG A 148 -3.72 -20.32 -7.12
C ARG A 148 -2.89 -20.45 -5.84
N ILE A 149 -1.56 -20.50 -5.96
CA ILE A 149 -0.64 -20.54 -4.79
C ILE A 149 -0.79 -19.27 -3.97
N LYS A 150 -0.81 -18.10 -4.63
CA LYS A 150 -0.93 -16.82 -3.91
C LYS A 150 -2.30 -16.64 -3.26
N ALA A 151 -3.38 -17.05 -3.92
CA ALA A 151 -4.72 -17.02 -3.36
C ALA A 151 -4.81 -17.87 -2.07
N MET A 152 -4.20 -19.05 -2.08
CA MET A 152 -4.11 -19.90 -0.88
C MET A 152 -3.26 -19.30 0.23
N GLU A 153 -2.17 -18.61 -0.10
CA GLU A 153 -1.34 -17.88 0.88
C GLU A 153 -2.15 -16.77 1.56
N VAL A 154 -2.89 -15.98 0.77
CA VAL A 154 -3.73 -14.88 1.25
C VAL A 154 -4.88 -15.38 2.10
N ALA A 155 -5.59 -16.42 1.66
CA ALA A 155 -6.70 -17.00 2.44
C ALA A 155 -6.22 -17.55 3.80
N ARG A 156 -5.01 -18.11 3.86
CA ARG A 156 -4.40 -18.55 5.14
C ARG A 156 -4.02 -17.37 6.02
N SER A 157 -3.44 -16.32 5.45
CA SER A 157 -3.11 -15.09 6.20
C SER A 157 -4.37 -14.47 6.82
N ILE A 158 -5.45 -14.28 6.06
CA ILE A 158 -6.73 -13.78 6.60
C ILE A 158 -7.22 -14.69 7.75
N ARG A 159 -7.17 -16.01 7.57
CA ARG A 159 -7.61 -16.97 8.60
C ARG A 159 -6.76 -16.89 9.87
N ASP A 160 -5.45 -16.97 9.71
CA ASP A 160 -4.51 -17.16 10.82
C ASP A 160 -4.22 -15.84 11.52
N ASP A 161 -3.99 -14.78 10.75
CA ASP A 161 -3.57 -13.47 11.24
C ASP A 161 -4.78 -12.63 11.69
N GLU A 162 -5.79 -12.41 10.83
CA GLU A 162 -6.94 -11.53 11.19
C GLU A 162 -8.01 -12.24 12.04
N ARG A 163 -8.11 -13.57 11.93
CA ARG A 163 -9.16 -14.36 12.60
C ARG A 163 -8.61 -15.27 13.70
N GLY A 164 -7.30 -15.20 13.97
CA GLY A 164 -6.65 -16.01 15.00
C GLY A 164 -6.84 -17.51 14.81
N GLY A 165 -6.85 -17.96 13.55
CA GLY A 165 -7.08 -19.35 13.15
C GLY A 165 -8.53 -19.84 13.23
N LYS A 166 -9.49 -18.97 13.60
CA LYS A 166 -10.90 -19.36 13.88
C LYS A 166 -11.80 -19.38 12.65
N ALA A 167 -11.34 -18.83 11.52
CA ALA A 167 -12.09 -18.89 10.27
C ALA A 167 -11.86 -20.20 9.52
N LYS A 168 -12.78 -20.55 8.62
CA LYS A 168 -12.69 -21.74 7.78
C LYS A 168 -12.51 -21.33 6.32
N ILE A 169 -11.50 -21.91 5.67
CA ILE A 169 -11.23 -21.71 4.25
C ILE A 169 -11.95 -22.79 3.46
N TYR A 170 -12.70 -22.37 2.44
CA TYR A 170 -13.38 -23.21 1.46
C TYR A 170 -12.74 -22.98 0.11
N ILE A 171 -12.15 -24.02 -0.49
CA ILE A 171 -11.56 -23.93 -1.82
C ILE A 171 -12.66 -24.28 -2.82
N ILE A 172 -12.93 -23.37 -3.75
CA ILE A 172 -13.89 -23.56 -4.84
C ILE A 172 -13.06 -23.70 -6.11
N ASP A 173 -13.06 -24.89 -6.69
CA ASP A 173 -12.32 -25.22 -7.91
C ASP A 173 -13.26 -25.88 -8.91
N ASP A 174 -12.87 -25.91 -10.18
CA ASP A 174 -13.66 -26.57 -11.21
C ASP A 174 -13.64 -28.09 -11.00
N GLY A 175 -14.81 -28.70 -10.87
CA GLY A 175 -14.96 -30.15 -10.68
C GLY A 175 -15.01 -30.68 -9.24
N VAL A 176 -15.07 -29.81 -8.21
CA VAL A 176 -15.32 -30.23 -6.82
C VAL A 176 -16.51 -29.46 -6.22
N ASP A 177 -17.56 -30.22 -5.88
CA ASP A 177 -18.86 -29.83 -5.31
C ASP A 177 -18.77 -29.07 -3.95
N PRO A 178 -19.72 -28.18 -3.56
CA PRO A 178 -20.60 -27.30 -4.35
C PRO A 178 -20.19 -25.81 -4.22
N ASP A 179 -20.20 -25.09 -5.34
CA ASP A 179 -20.00 -23.63 -5.43
C ASP A 179 -21.25 -22.82 -5.00
N SER A 180 -22.39 -23.47 -4.76
CA SER A 180 -23.64 -22.83 -4.37
C SER A 180 -23.53 -21.95 -3.11
N LYS A 181 -22.77 -22.38 -2.09
CA LYS A 181 -22.56 -21.59 -0.87
C LYS A 181 -21.69 -20.35 -1.10
N PHE A 182 -20.77 -20.44 -2.06
CA PHE A 182 -19.96 -19.29 -2.44
C PHE A 182 -20.83 -18.25 -3.14
N PHE A 183 -21.63 -18.66 -4.13
CA PHE A 183 -22.50 -17.75 -4.84
C PHE A 183 -23.66 -17.21 -3.98
N GLU A 184 -24.19 -18.00 -3.05
CA GLU A 184 -25.12 -17.53 -2.01
C GLU A 184 -24.45 -16.44 -1.15
N ALA A 185 -23.23 -16.68 -0.67
CA ALA A 185 -22.47 -15.71 0.10
C ALA A 185 -22.12 -14.45 -0.71
N LEU A 186 -22.00 -14.57 -2.04
CA LEU A 186 -21.76 -13.48 -2.98
C LEU A 186 -23.03 -12.66 -3.29
N GLY A 187 -24.22 -13.14 -2.94
CA GLY A 187 -25.50 -12.44 -3.17
C GLY A 187 -26.55 -13.20 -3.98
N GLY A 188 -26.41 -14.52 -4.14
CA GLY A 188 -27.40 -15.37 -4.81
C GLY A 188 -27.25 -15.44 -6.34
N PHE A 189 -26.03 -15.27 -6.84
CA PHE A 189 -25.70 -15.32 -8.26
C PHE A 189 -25.49 -16.75 -8.78
N ASN A 190 -25.30 -16.93 -10.10
CA ASN A 190 -25.04 -18.23 -10.70
C ASN A 190 -23.68 -18.28 -11.41
N ARG A 191 -23.08 -19.47 -11.49
CA ARG A 191 -21.80 -19.71 -12.18
C ARG A 191 -21.80 -19.26 -13.64
N ASP A 192 -22.94 -19.38 -14.32
CA ASP A 192 -23.10 -18.99 -15.73
C ASP A 192 -22.92 -17.49 -16.00
N GLN A 193 -22.89 -16.67 -14.94
CA GLN A 193 -22.68 -15.22 -15.01
C GLN A 193 -21.20 -14.83 -14.86
N VAL A 194 -20.30 -15.79 -14.59
CA VAL A 194 -18.86 -15.55 -14.51
C VAL A 194 -18.28 -15.30 -15.91
N LEU A 195 -17.40 -14.30 -16.03
CA LEU A 195 -16.78 -13.96 -17.30
C LEU A 195 -15.78 -15.04 -17.76
N SER A 196 -15.67 -15.29 -19.06
CA SER A 196 -14.65 -16.21 -19.58
C SER A 196 -13.24 -15.59 -19.50
N ALA A 197 -12.20 -16.43 -19.49
CA ALA A 197 -10.82 -15.96 -19.47
C ALA A 197 -10.45 -15.11 -20.70
N GLU A 198 -11.06 -15.38 -21.86
CA GLU A 198 -10.83 -14.64 -23.11
C GLU A 198 -11.55 -13.29 -23.16
N ALA A 199 -12.60 -13.12 -22.36
CA ALA A 199 -13.35 -11.86 -22.26
C ALA A 199 -12.58 -10.76 -21.49
N VAL A 200 -11.51 -11.13 -20.79
CA VAL A 200 -10.65 -10.23 -20.01
C VAL A 200 -9.24 -10.17 -20.62
N ASP A 201 -9.00 -9.13 -21.43
CA ASP A 201 -7.74 -8.92 -22.18
C ASP A 201 -6.48 -8.88 -21.27
N ASP A 202 -5.46 -9.63 -21.67
CA ASP A 202 -4.19 -9.81 -20.95
C ASP A 202 -3.22 -8.66 -21.32
N ASP A 203 -2.72 -7.95 -20.31
CA ASP A 203 -1.62 -6.95 -20.33
C ASP A 203 -1.86 -5.50 -20.85
N VAL A 204 -2.78 -5.20 -21.80
CA VAL A 204 -2.92 -3.80 -22.32
C VAL A 204 -3.75 -2.87 -21.42
N SER A 205 -4.66 -3.43 -20.63
CA SER A 205 -5.52 -2.71 -19.66
C SER A 205 -4.74 -2.16 -18.43
N SER A 206 -3.58 -2.74 -18.13
CA SER A 206 -2.84 -2.44 -16.89
C SER A 206 -2.23 -1.03 -16.81
N LYS A 207 -1.96 -0.37 -17.95
CA LYS A 207 -1.43 1.01 -18.01
C LYS A 207 -2.51 2.09 -18.18
N LYS A 208 -3.74 1.73 -18.54
CA LYS A 208 -4.83 2.69 -18.78
C LYS A 208 -5.46 3.22 -17.50
N ASP A 209 -5.31 2.51 -16.39
CA ASP A 209 -5.97 2.85 -15.12
C ASP A 209 -4.96 3.35 -14.08
N ILE A 210 -3.87 3.96 -14.58
CA ILE A 210 -2.96 4.76 -13.76
C ILE A 210 -3.40 6.21 -13.95
N HIS A 211 -3.72 6.86 -12.84
CA HIS A 211 -4.17 8.25 -12.82
C HIS A 211 -3.14 9.11 -12.10
N LEU A 212 -2.87 10.29 -12.67
CA LEU A 212 -2.03 11.29 -12.05
C LEU A 212 -2.93 12.46 -11.69
N TYR A 213 -2.88 12.91 -10.45
CA TYR A 213 -3.62 14.05 -9.94
C TYR A 213 -2.62 15.11 -9.50
N ARG A 214 -2.79 16.35 -9.94
CA ARG A 214 -2.06 17.51 -9.44
C ARG A 214 -2.78 18.07 -8.22
N ILE A 215 -2.02 18.36 -7.18
CA ILE A 215 -2.47 19.03 -5.97
C ILE A 215 -1.70 20.35 -5.88
N SER A 216 -2.44 21.46 -5.93
CA SER A 216 -1.87 22.81 -5.96
C SER A 216 -2.69 23.75 -5.08
N ASP A 217 -2.01 24.64 -4.37
CA ASP A 217 -2.60 25.73 -3.56
C ASP A 217 -2.58 27.10 -4.28
N ALA A 218 -2.19 27.14 -5.56
CA ALA A 218 -1.95 28.39 -6.30
C ALA A 218 -3.19 29.28 -6.49
N SER A 219 -4.41 28.72 -6.40
CA SER A 219 -5.66 29.48 -6.47
C SER A 219 -6.04 30.15 -5.13
N GLY A 220 -5.31 29.86 -4.05
CA GLY A 220 -5.59 30.29 -2.69
C GLY A 220 -6.24 29.19 -1.83
N ASP A 221 -6.85 28.18 -2.46
CA ASP A 221 -7.37 26.97 -1.83
C ASP A 221 -6.65 25.74 -2.40
N LEU A 222 -6.60 24.65 -1.62
CA LEU A 222 -5.98 23.41 -2.07
C LEU A 222 -6.90 22.67 -3.06
N GLU A 223 -6.50 22.61 -4.32
CA GLU A 223 -7.26 21.98 -5.39
C GLU A 223 -6.60 20.69 -5.88
N MET A 224 -7.43 19.69 -6.22
CA MET A 224 -6.99 18.44 -6.82
C MET A 224 -7.58 18.28 -8.21
N THR A 225 -6.73 18.25 -9.24
CA THR A 225 -7.11 18.15 -10.64
C THR A 225 -6.47 16.93 -11.30
N GLN A 226 -7.22 16.22 -12.14
CA GLN A 226 -6.68 15.05 -12.85
C GLN A 226 -5.87 15.50 -14.07
N VAL A 227 -4.68 14.93 -14.24
CA VAL A 227 -3.87 15.06 -15.46
C VAL A 227 -4.31 13.97 -16.43
N ASP A 228 -5.03 14.35 -17.49
CA ASP A 228 -5.61 13.40 -18.44
C ASP A 228 -4.68 13.01 -19.61
N GLU A 229 -3.60 13.76 -19.82
CA GLU A 229 -2.65 13.48 -20.90
C GLU A 229 -1.98 12.11 -20.73
N ARG A 230 -1.91 11.34 -21.83
CA ARG A 230 -1.28 10.01 -21.88
C ARG A 230 -0.37 9.88 -23.11
N PRO A 231 0.71 9.11 -23.04
CA PRO A 231 1.28 8.48 -21.84
C PRO A 231 1.83 9.53 -20.84
N LEU A 232 1.96 9.16 -19.55
CA LEU A 232 2.53 10.06 -18.55
C LEU A 232 3.99 10.39 -18.88
N LYS A 233 4.34 11.67 -18.79
CA LYS A 233 5.68 12.19 -19.08
C LYS A 233 6.23 12.91 -17.85
N TYR A 234 7.56 12.95 -17.73
CA TYR A 234 8.21 13.65 -16.62
C TYR A 234 7.78 15.12 -16.55
N GLU A 235 7.53 15.75 -17.68
CA GLU A 235 7.08 17.14 -17.82
C GLU A 235 5.68 17.39 -17.24
N HIS A 236 4.91 16.35 -16.93
CA HIS A 236 3.63 16.48 -16.22
C HIS A 236 3.81 16.76 -14.73
N LEU A 237 5.00 16.54 -14.17
CA LEU A 237 5.33 16.82 -12.78
C LEU A 237 5.88 18.26 -12.67
N ASP A 238 5.01 19.19 -12.29
CA ASP A 238 5.42 20.57 -12.02
C ASP A 238 6.19 20.65 -10.70
N HIS A 239 7.41 21.16 -10.76
CA HIS A 239 8.29 21.33 -9.60
C HIS A 239 7.72 22.22 -8.48
N ASN A 240 6.69 23.02 -8.76
CA ASN A 240 6.03 23.89 -7.77
C ASN A 240 4.90 23.20 -7.02
N ASP A 241 4.42 22.04 -7.48
CA ASP A 241 3.23 21.39 -6.94
C ASP A 241 3.49 19.95 -6.50
N SER A 242 2.51 19.39 -5.79
CA SER A 242 2.50 17.98 -5.39
C SER A 242 1.55 17.18 -6.27
N PHE A 243 1.79 15.88 -6.37
CA PHE A 243 1.05 15.01 -7.27
C PHE A 243 0.74 13.67 -6.61
N ILE A 244 -0.46 13.15 -6.83
CA ILE A 244 -0.84 11.78 -6.49
C ILE A 244 -0.82 10.94 -7.76
N LEU A 245 0.03 9.91 -7.78
CA LEU A 245 -0.03 8.84 -8.78
C LEU A 245 -0.81 7.67 -8.17
N ASP A 246 -2.03 7.49 -8.66
CA ASP A 246 -2.93 6.42 -8.26
C ASP A 246 -2.79 5.22 -9.20
N ILE A 247 -2.42 4.07 -8.61
CA ILE A 247 -2.30 2.79 -9.31
C ILE A 247 -3.48 1.92 -8.87
N ARG A 248 -4.70 2.32 -9.28
CA ARG A 248 -5.98 1.67 -8.96
C ARG A 248 -6.21 1.43 -7.46
N GLY A 249 -5.76 2.33 -6.59
CA GLY A 249 -5.92 2.19 -5.14
C GLY A 249 -5.09 1.08 -4.49
N ASN A 250 -4.14 0.47 -5.22
CA ASN A 250 -3.24 -0.53 -4.65
C ASN A 250 -1.97 0.09 -4.08
N GLU A 251 -1.41 1.04 -4.82
CA GLU A 251 -0.20 1.76 -4.44
C GLU A 251 -0.39 3.20 -4.86
N ILE A 252 -0.27 4.09 -3.88
CA ILE A 252 -0.38 5.52 -4.08
C ILE A 252 1.01 6.12 -3.89
N PHE A 253 1.49 6.83 -4.90
CA PHE A 253 2.66 7.67 -4.73
C PHE A 253 2.24 9.12 -4.56
N VAL A 254 2.82 9.79 -3.57
CA VAL A 254 2.73 11.25 -3.45
C VAL A 254 4.07 11.82 -3.88
N TRP A 255 4.14 12.38 -5.08
CA TRP A 255 5.32 13.10 -5.53
C TRP A 255 5.26 14.55 -5.06
N VAL A 256 6.34 15.05 -4.47
CA VAL A 256 6.40 16.39 -3.87
C VAL A 256 7.45 17.21 -4.60
N GLY A 257 7.00 18.27 -5.28
CA GLY A 257 7.86 19.20 -6.00
C GLY A 257 8.89 19.89 -5.11
N SER A 258 10.09 20.11 -5.64
CA SER A 258 11.17 20.76 -4.88
C SER A 258 10.81 22.18 -4.42
N LYS A 259 9.92 22.86 -5.17
CA LYS A 259 9.46 24.23 -4.92
C LYS A 259 8.08 24.33 -4.27
N CYS A 260 7.47 23.19 -3.89
CA CYS A 260 6.24 23.17 -3.11
C CYS A 260 6.34 24.02 -1.84
N THR A 261 5.20 24.54 -1.41
CA THR A 261 5.08 25.23 -0.12
C THR A 261 5.36 24.28 1.03
N THR A 262 5.79 24.80 2.19
CA THR A 262 6.00 23.95 3.39
C THR A 262 4.71 23.22 3.76
N ALA A 263 3.56 23.87 3.61
CA ALA A 263 2.26 23.27 3.87
C ALA A 263 1.99 22.06 2.96
N GLU A 264 2.25 22.14 1.66
CA GLU A 264 2.12 21.01 0.74
C GLU A 264 3.09 19.88 1.10
N LYS A 265 4.34 20.20 1.43
CA LYS A 265 5.37 19.20 1.81
C LYS A 265 5.00 18.41 3.06
N THR A 266 4.50 19.09 4.08
CA THR A 266 4.10 18.49 5.36
C THR A 266 2.78 17.73 5.25
N ASN A 267 1.84 18.21 4.44
CA ASN A 267 0.51 17.59 4.31
C ASN A 267 0.43 16.48 3.27
N ALA A 268 1.49 16.22 2.49
CA ALA A 268 1.53 15.22 1.42
C ALA A 268 0.95 13.84 1.83
N MET A 269 1.35 13.32 3.01
CA MET A 269 0.85 12.02 3.50
C MET A 269 -0.62 12.08 3.94
N SER A 270 -1.04 13.19 4.54
CA SER A 270 -2.43 13.43 4.92
C SER A 270 -3.34 13.56 3.69
N GLN A 271 -2.85 14.22 2.63
CA GLN A 271 -3.57 14.33 1.36
C GLN A 271 -3.79 12.95 0.72
N ALA A 272 -2.80 12.05 0.78
CA ALA A 272 -3.01 10.67 0.33
C ALA A 272 -4.04 9.90 1.17
N ALA A 273 -4.09 10.14 2.49
CA ALA A 273 -5.12 9.54 3.34
C ALA A 273 -6.53 10.04 2.95
N THR A 274 -6.69 11.36 2.77
CA THR A 274 -7.94 11.94 2.27
C THR A 274 -8.31 11.42 0.88
N PHE A 275 -7.32 11.22 0.01
CA PHE A 275 -7.53 10.63 -1.31
C PHE A 275 -8.05 9.19 -1.22
N ILE A 276 -7.44 8.35 -0.38
CA ILE A 276 -7.90 6.98 -0.12
C ILE A 276 -9.36 6.97 0.34
N GLU A 277 -9.73 7.85 1.26
CA GLU A 277 -11.11 7.96 1.76
C GLU A 277 -12.07 8.43 0.67
N LYS A 278 -11.72 9.48 -0.07
CA LYS A 278 -12.55 10.08 -1.13
C LYS A 278 -12.86 9.08 -2.25
N PHE A 279 -11.87 8.27 -2.63
CA PHE A 279 -12.01 7.25 -3.68
C PHE A 279 -12.44 5.88 -3.13
N ASN A 280 -12.78 5.80 -1.84
CA ASN A 280 -13.24 4.57 -1.16
C ASN A 280 -12.28 3.39 -1.31
N TYR A 281 -10.97 3.68 -1.29
CA TYR A 281 -9.93 2.66 -1.31
C TYR A 281 -9.72 2.05 0.08
N PRO A 282 -9.21 0.81 0.17
CA PRO A 282 -8.98 0.19 1.47
C PRO A 282 -7.99 0.97 2.33
N LYS A 283 -8.23 1.01 3.65
CA LYS A 283 -7.37 1.77 4.60
C LYS A 283 -5.91 1.29 4.63
N TRP A 284 -5.65 0.05 4.22
CA TRP A 284 -4.32 -0.54 4.12
C TRP A 284 -3.59 -0.23 2.81
N THR A 285 -4.17 0.57 1.93
CA THR A 285 -3.52 0.99 0.67
C THR A 285 -2.15 1.60 0.97
N CYS A 286 -1.10 1.06 0.35
CA CYS A 286 0.26 1.52 0.56
C CYS A 286 0.43 2.95 0.02
N VAL A 287 1.06 3.82 0.81
CA VAL A 287 1.39 5.19 0.40
C VAL A 287 2.89 5.38 0.46
N THR A 288 3.49 5.82 -0.65
CA THR A 288 4.90 6.19 -0.73
C THR A 288 5.03 7.66 -1.09
N ARG A 289 5.59 8.48 -0.21
CA ARG A 289 5.96 9.86 -0.53
C ARG A 289 7.33 9.90 -1.15
N VAL A 290 7.41 10.47 -2.34
CA VAL A 290 8.60 10.64 -3.16
C VAL A 290 8.86 12.12 -3.34
N ILE A 291 10.12 12.55 -3.19
CA ILE A 291 10.49 13.94 -3.45
C ILE A 291 11.06 14.09 -4.86
N ASP A 292 10.91 15.28 -5.42
CA ASP A 292 11.55 15.72 -6.64
C ASP A 292 13.08 15.52 -6.60
N GLY A 293 13.61 14.75 -7.56
CA GLY A 293 15.00 14.34 -7.63
C GLY A 293 15.38 13.15 -6.73
N GLY A 294 14.46 12.69 -5.87
CA GLY A 294 14.58 11.50 -5.02
C GLY A 294 13.85 10.28 -5.55
N GLU A 295 13.38 10.29 -6.79
CA GLU A 295 12.48 9.26 -7.31
C GLU A 295 13.21 7.93 -7.53
N ASN A 296 12.59 6.86 -7.07
CA ASN A 296 13.09 5.50 -7.22
C ASN A 296 12.63 4.86 -8.54
N SER A 297 13.22 3.74 -8.93
CA SER A 297 12.87 3.04 -10.18
C SER A 297 11.41 2.57 -10.22
N ILE A 298 10.77 2.37 -9.06
CA ILE A 298 9.38 1.92 -8.98
C ILE A 298 8.44 3.05 -9.39
N PHE A 299 8.70 4.29 -8.96
CA PHE A 299 7.94 5.46 -9.41
C PHE A 299 8.21 5.78 -10.89
N LYS A 300 9.49 5.80 -11.29
CA LYS A 300 9.90 6.21 -12.65
C LYS A 300 9.33 5.34 -13.76
N GLN A 301 9.04 4.07 -13.49
CA GLN A 301 8.55 3.12 -14.50
C GLN A 301 7.19 3.52 -15.12
N PHE A 302 6.44 4.40 -14.45
CA PHE A 302 5.13 4.85 -14.90
C PHE A 302 5.18 6.00 -15.91
N PHE A 303 6.37 6.53 -16.20
CA PHE A 303 6.59 7.65 -17.12
C PHE A 303 7.44 7.21 -18.32
N VAL A 304 7.07 7.64 -19.53
CA VAL A 304 7.73 7.16 -20.78
C VAL A 304 9.07 7.81 -21.09
N SER A 305 9.39 8.95 -20.48
CA SER A 305 10.61 9.73 -20.77
C SER A 305 11.15 10.35 -19.49
N TRP A 306 11.91 9.57 -18.72
CA TRP A 306 12.57 10.08 -17.52
C TRP A 306 13.97 10.61 -17.84
N PRO A 307 14.28 11.89 -17.54
CA PRO A 307 15.60 12.44 -17.81
C PRO A 307 16.67 11.77 -16.94
N ASN A 308 17.76 11.30 -17.56
CA ASN A 308 18.96 10.81 -16.86
C ASN A 308 19.67 12.00 -16.21
N ARG A 309 19.15 12.51 -15.09
CA ARG A 309 19.84 13.54 -14.32
C ARG A 309 20.83 12.88 -13.36
N ASN A 310 22.13 13.00 -13.67
CA ASN A 310 23.19 12.90 -12.66
C ASN A 310 23.08 14.11 -11.73
N ILE A 311 22.19 14.05 -10.72
CA ILE A 311 22.05 15.18 -9.78
C ILE A 311 23.14 15.07 -8.71
N LEU A 312 24.22 15.82 -8.95
CA LEU A 312 25.18 16.29 -7.97
C LEU A 312 24.43 17.14 -6.92
N VAL A 313 24.01 16.53 -5.82
CA VAL A 313 23.58 17.29 -4.63
C VAL A 313 24.77 17.31 -3.67
N ALA A 314 25.36 18.49 -3.49
CA ALA A 314 26.34 18.74 -2.44
C ALA A 314 25.66 18.61 -1.08
N ALA A 315 26.11 17.66 -0.26
CA ALA A 315 25.66 17.55 1.13
C ALA A 315 26.35 18.59 2.01
N PRO A 316 25.67 19.14 3.04
CA PRO A 316 26.33 19.93 4.07
C PRO A 316 27.35 19.05 4.81
N LYS A 317 28.53 19.61 5.09
CA LYS A 317 29.57 18.93 5.88
C LYS A 317 29.13 18.88 7.35
N TYR A 318 29.01 17.68 7.91
CA TYR A 318 28.96 17.49 9.36
C TYR A 318 30.14 16.66 9.84
N SER A 319 30.78 17.13 10.92
CA SER A 319 31.94 16.52 11.56
C SER A 319 31.56 15.23 12.27
N SER A 320 32.38 14.22 12.07
CA SER A 320 32.30 12.92 12.73
C SER A 320 32.59 13.02 14.23
N SER A 321 31.54 13.05 15.04
CA SER A 321 31.64 12.67 16.45
C SER A 321 30.25 12.37 17.03
N ASN A 322 30.10 11.14 17.53
CA ASN A 322 29.02 10.57 18.35
C ASN A 322 27.96 9.74 17.60
N ILE A 323 28.27 8.44 17.47
CA ILE A 323 27.27 7.38 17.30
C ILE A 323 26.61 7.20 18.68
N GLY A 324 25.46 7.86 18.87
CA GLY A 324 24.59 7.64 20.04
C GLY A 324 23.54 6.59 19.70
N LYS A 325 23.46 5.54 20.51
CA LYS A 325 22.30 4.64 20.56
C LYS A 325 21.20 5.40 21.31
N VAL A 326 20.15 5.81 20.61
CA VAL A 326 19.00 6.47 21.26
C VAL A 326 18.01 5.39 21.65
N GLU A 327 18.02 5.01 22.93
CA GLU A 327 16.92 4.28 23.57
C GLU A 327 15.98 5.32 24.16
N ILE A 328 14.79 5.47 23.58
CA ILE A 328 13.73 6.32 24.12
C ILE A 328 12.98 5.46 25.14
N HIS A 329 13.23 5.68 26.44
CA HIS A 329 12.34 5.23 27.49
C HIS A 329 11.19 6.24 27.60
N ILE A 330 9.97 5.77 27.40
CA ILE A 330 8.76 6.51 27.70
C ILE A 330 8.45 6.21 29.18
N GLU A 331 8.79 7.12 30.07
CA GLU A 331 8.17 7.15 31.40
C GLU A 331 6.80 7.82 31.25
N ILE A 332 5.75 7.13 31.70
CA ILE A 332 4.39 7.66 31.86
C ILE A 332 4.28 8.26 33.26
#